data_AF-A0AAD6V102-F1
#
_entry.id   AF-A0AAD6V102-F1
#
_cell.length_a   1.000
_cell.length_b   1.000
_cell.length_c   1.000
_cell.angle_alpha   90.00
_cell.angle_beta   90.00
_cell.angle_gamma   90.00
#
_symmetry.space_group_name_H-M   'P 1'
#
loop_
_entity.id
_entity.type
_entity.pdbx_description
1 polymer ?
#
loop_
_entity_poly.entity_id
_entity_poly.type
_entity_poly.pdbx_seq_one_letter_code
_entity_poly.pdbx_strand_id
1 'polypeptide(L)'
;MLTPLLTVVLSATLARAHLAPFHKSMYALNGVSGTVNLNNDDVVHPLYQLTKDQWWLHAYNNVPDFPPADGEFLELPAGESFTVEIASNQGETSLSFGGQFASDWPDGHTYPEDYNVPTCITSPNMHTQNETRAAGTAFAIAYTSDIKQVTPDNLAVFTVRYHTPWKRVTSYDVPAGMPACPSGGCICAWGWVRRRPSSTPPNL
;
A
#
# COMPACT_ATOMS: atom_id res chain seq x y z
N MET A 1 -21.74 20.93 -47.15
CA MET A 1 -21.21 21.55 -45.94
C MET A 1 -20.89 20.42 -44.97
N LEU A 2 -19.61 20.17 -44.67
CA LEU A 2 -19.17 19.07 -43.82
C LEU A 2 -19.37 19.42 -42.34
N THR A 3 -20.11 18.60 -41.62
CA THR A 3 -20.27 18.66 -40.16
C THR A 3 -19.04 18.02 -39.50
N PRO A 4 -18.30 18.70 -38.60
CA PRO A 4 -17.20 18.08 -37.91
C PRO A 4 -17.75 17.20 -36.78
N LEU A 5 -17.38 15.91 -36.81
CA LEU A 5 -17.65 14.98 -35.71
C LEU A 5 -16.62 15.28 -34.60
N LEU A 6 -17.09 15.81 -33.47
CA LEU A 6 -16.23 16.09 -32.31
C LEU A 6 -15.97 14.77 -31.57
N THR A 7 -14.82 14.14 -31.82
CA THR A 7 -14.38 12.94 -31.11
C THR A 7 -13.93 13.33 -29.70
N VAL A 8 -14.76 13.07 -28.69
CA VAL A 8 -14.36 13.17 -27.29
C VAL A 8 -13.43 11.99 -26.98
N VAL A 9 -12.13 12.26 -26.92
CA VAL A 9 -11.15 11.29 -26.41
C VAL A 9 -11.28 11.25 -24.89
N LEU A 10 -11.98 10.24 -24.38
CA LEU A 10 -12.04 9.96 -22.96
C LEU A 10 -10.67 9.40 -22.53
N SER A 11 -9.78 10.27 -22.06
CA SER A 11 -8.52 9.83 -21.44
C SER A 11 -8.82 9.14 -20.11
N ALA A 12 -9.06 7.83 -20.16
CA ALA A 12 -9.03 6.98 -18.98
C ALA A 12 -7.59 6.95 -18.46
N THR A 13 -7.28 7.83 -17.50
CA THR A 13 -6.03 7.73 -16.76
C THR A 13 -6.08 6.46 -15.93
N LEU A 14 -5.51 5.37 -16.44
CA LEU A 14 -5.31 4.15 -15.68
C LEU A 14 -4.43 4.49 -14.47
N ALA A 15 -5.00 4.42 -13.28
CA ALA A 15 -4.26 4.57 -12.04
C ALA A 15 -3.36 3.34 -11.88
N ARG A 16 -2.07 3.49 -12.17
CA ARG A 16 -1.04 2.45 -12.01
C ARG A 16 -0.22 2.70 -10.74
N ALA A 17 -0.88 2.69 -9.59
CA ALA A 17 -0.22 2.84 -8.29
C ALA A 17 0.43 1.51 -7.89
N HIS A 18 1.74 1.53 -7.62
CA HIS A 18 2.54 0.34 -7.36
C HIS A 18 3.32 0.50 -6.06
N LEU A 19 2.63 0.57 -4.92
CA LEU A 19 3.28 0.70 -3.61
C LEU A 19 2.54 -0.12 -2.56
N ALA A 20 3.30 -0.79 -1.70
CA ALA A 20 2.80 -1.51 -0.53
C ALA A 20 3.77 -1.34 0.65
N PRO A 21 3.30 -1.47 1.90
CA PRO A 21 4.19 -1.54 3.04
C PRO A 21 4.79 -2.95 3.15
N PHE A 22 6.11 -2.99 3.10
CA PHE A 22 6.88 -4.19 3.35
C PHE A 22 7.27 -4.28 4.82
N HIS A 23 6.97 -5.45 5.39
CA HIS A 23 7.36 -5.85 6.74
C HIS A 23 7.43 -7.39 6.79
N LYS A 24 8.23 -7.96 7.68
CA LYS A 24 8.40 -9.42 7.77
C LYS A 24 7.10 -10.19 8.06
N SER A 25 6.17 -9.52 8.72
CA SER A 25 4.87 -10.06 9.10
C SER A 25 3.78 -9.91 8.02
N MET A 26 4.10 -9.40 6.83
CA MET A 26 3.10 -9.24 5.78
C MET A 26 2.79 -10.58 5.09
N TYR A 27 1.56 -10.70 4.59
CA TYR A 27 1.21 -11.77 3.68
C TYR A 27 1.94 -11.61 2.35
N ALA A 28 2.35 -12.72 1.76
CA ALA A 28 3.07 -12.81 0.51
C ALA A 28 4.36 -11.96 0.47
N LEU A 29 5.08 -11.81 1.60
CA LEU A 29 6.37 -11.10 1.63
C LEU A 29 7.30 -11.60 0.52
N ASN A 30 7.45 -12.92 0.41
CA ASN A 30 8.33 -13.58 -0.55
C ASN A 30 7.61 -14.01 -1.84
N GLY A 31 6.48 -13.38 -2.17
CA GLY A 31 5.66 -13.67 -3.34
C GLY A 31 4.61 -14.76 -3.15
N VAL A 32 3.86 -15.04 -4.22
CA VAL A 32 2.68 -15.94 -4.22
C VAL A 32 2.90 -17.27 -4.96
N SER A 33 4.15 -17.65 -5.21
CA SER A 33 4.51 -18.89 -5.91
C SER A 33 4.89 -20.06 -5.00
N GLY A 34 5.06 -19.81 -3.69
CA GLY A 34 5.58 -20.79 -2.73
C GLY A 34 7.11 -20.95 -2.75
N THR A 35 7.82 -20.18 -3.58
CA THR A 35 9.28 -20.08 -3.57
C THR A 35 9.70 -18.69 -3.13
N VAL A 36 10.81 -18.59 -2.41
CA VAL A 36 11.30 -17.27 -1.96
C VAL A 36 11.65 -16.38 -3.15
N ASN A 37 10.90 -15.29 -3.33
CA ASN A 37 11.19 -14.22 -4.29
C ASN A 37 11.59 -12.96 -3.53
N LEU A 38 12.88 -12.60 -3.53
CA LEU A 38 13.38 -11.38 -2.90
C LEU A 38 13.16 -10.10 -3.73
N ASN A 39 12.71 -10.25 -4.99
CA ASN A 39 12.37 -9.16 -5.89
C ASN A 39 10.86 -9.14 -6.18
N ASN A 40 10.06 -9.27 -5.12
CA ASN A 40 8.62 -9.42 -5.18
C ASN A 40 7.88 -8.08 -5.37
N ASP A 41 6.97 -8.04 -6.35
CA ASP A 41 6.03 -6.95 -6.63
C ASP A 41 4.55 -7.39 -6.60
N ASP A 42 4.24 -8.63 -6.21
CA ASP A 42 2.88 -9.18 -6.23
C ASP A 42 1.89 -8.32 -5.42
N VAL A 43 2.34 -7.78 -4.29
CA VAL A 43 1.52 -7.01 -3.34
C VAL A 43 1.36 -5.54 -3.70
N VAL A 44 2.10 -5.02 -4.68
CA VAL A 44 2.07 -3.59 -5.02
C VAL A 44 1.03 -3.27 -6.09
N HIS A 45 0.55 -4.26 -6.83
CA HIS A 45 -0.38 -4.07 -7.94
C HIS A 45 -1.70 -3.41 -7.51
N PRO A 46 -2.19 -2.41 -8.26
CA PRO A 46 -3.41 -1.70 -7.89
C PRO A 46 -4.64 -2.56 -8.10
N LEU A 47 -5.57 -2.48 -7.14
CA LEU A 47 -6.85 -3.18 -7.16
C LEU A 47 -7.91 -2.34 -7.88
N TYR A 48 -8.23 -2.65 -9.13
CA TYR A 48 -9.16 -1.87 -9.96
C TYR A 48 -10.04 -2.77 -10.84
N GLN A 49 -11.34 -2.44 -10.94
CA GLN A 49 -12.33 -3.22 -11.70
C GLN A 49 -12.41 -4.70 -11.31
N LEU A 50 -12.20 -4.99 -10.03
CA LEU A 50 -12.29 -6.33 -9.44
C LEU A 50 -13.61 -6.47 -8.65
N THR A 51 -14.14 -7.69 -8.59
CA THR A 51 -15.23 -8.00 -7.66
C THR A 51 -14.73 -7.93 -6.22
N LYS A 52 -15.65 -7.82 -5.25
CA LYS A 52 -15.29 -7.79 -3.82
C LYS A 52 -14.37 -8.94 -3.44
N ASP A 53 -14.73 -10.15 -3.84
CA ASP A 53 -13.98 -11.37 -3.49
C ASP A 53 -12.61 -11.45 -4.19
N GLN A 54 -12.37 -10.62 -5.21
CA GLN A 54 -11.06 -10.52 -5.88
C GLN A 54 -10.17 -9.47 -5.22
N TRP A 55 -10.68 -8.26 -4.95
CA TRP A 55 -9.84 -7.21 -4.40
C TRP A 55 -9.61 -7.36 -2.90
N TRP A 56 -10.56 -7.95 -2.17
CA TRP A 56 -10.46 -8.07 -0.72
C TRP A 56 -9.17 -8.80 -0.32
N LEU A 57 -8.29 -8.09 0.41
CA LEU A 57 -6.99 -8.58 0.85
C LEU A 57 -6.12 -9.16 -0.27
N HIS A 58 -6.20 -8.61 -1.50
CA HIS A 58 -5.43 -9.11 -2.65
C HIS A 58 -5.73 -10.59 -2.99
N ALA A 59 -6.98 -11.03 -2.83
CA ALA A 59 -7.37 -12.40 -3.15
C ALA A 59 -7.17 -12.79 -4.63
N TYR A 60 -7.22 -11.83 -5.57
CA TYR A 60 -7.08 -12.10 -7.00
C TYR A 60 -5.72 -12.72 -7.39
N ASN A 61 -4.67 -12.48 -6.61
CA ASN A 61 -3.34 -13.06 -6.78
C ASN A 61 -2.94 -13.96 -5.61
N ASN A 62 -3.92 -14.48 -4.86
CA ASN A 62 -3.73 -15.46 -3.79
C ASN A 62 -2.90 -14.98 -2.59
N VAL A 63 -2.70 -13.67 -2.39
CA VAL A 63 -1.92 -13.14 -1.24
C VAL A 63 -2.38 -13.72 0.11
N PRO A 64 -3.69 -13.88 0.41
CA PRO A 64 -4.13 -14.45 1.68
C PRO A 64 -3.68 -15.89 1.95
N ASP A 65 -3.26 -16.64 0.93
CA ASP A 65 -2.81 -18.03 1.06
C ASP A 65 -1.32 -18.16 1.43
N PHE A 66 -0.59 -17.03 1.47
CA PHE A 66 0.84 -16.98 1.81
C PHE A 66 1.05 -16.19 3.10
N PRO A 67 0.83 -16.80 4.28
CA PRO A 67 1.04 -16.12 5.55
C PRO A 67 2.51 -15.76 5.78
N PRO A 68 2.80 -14.80 6.68
CA PRO A 68 4.16 -14.58 7.16
C PRO A 68 4.73 -15.83 7.84
N ALA A 69 6.05 -15.85 8.05
CA ALA A 69 6.69 -16.91 8.81
C ALA A 69 6.22 -16.93 10.28
N ASP A 70 6.19 -18.11 10.89
CA ASP A 70 5.78 -18.28 12.28
C ASP A 70 6.56 -17.35 13.22
N GLY A 71 5.84 -16.60 14.06
CA GLY A 71 6.43 -15.68 15.03
C GLY A 71 6.76 -14.28 14.49
N GLU A 72 6.60 -14.03 13.19
CA GLU A 72 6.79 -12.70 12.61
C GLU A 72 5.49 -11.87 12.72
N PHE A 73 5.49 -10.90 13.63
CA PHE A 73 4.37 -9.96 13.84
C PHE A 73 4.81 -8.52 13.63
N LEU A 74 3.89 -7.67 13.19
CA LEU A 74 4.05 -6.23 13.26
C LEU A 74 3.66 -5.80 14.67
N GLU A 75 4.65 -5.44 15.48
CA GLU A 75 4.41 -4.98 16.84
C GLU A 75 3.74 -3.61 16.86
N LEU A 76 2.65 -3.49 17.61
CA LEU A 76 1.86 -2.26 17.77
C LEU A 76 1.94 -1.78 19.22
N PRO A 77 3.07 -1.15 19.64
CA PRO A 77 3.23 -0.67 21.01
C PRO A 77 2.24 0.47 21.31
N ALA A 78 1.33 0.25 22.26
CA ALA A 78 0.26 1.19 22.58
C ALA A 78 0.81 2.54 23.07
N GLY A 79 0.43 3.63 22.38
CA GLY A 79 0.88 4.99 22.71
C GLY A 79 2.24 5.37 22.11
N GLU A 80 2.85 4.47 21.34
CA GLU A 80 4.11 4.71 20.63
C GLU A 80 3.87 4.67 19.11
N SER A 81 4.90 4.38 18.32
CA SER A 81 4.83 4.31 16.86
C SER A 81 5.49 3.03 16.36
N PHE A 82 5.03 2.51 15.22
CA PHE A 82 5.71 1.45 14.47
C PHE A 82 6.15 1.96 13.11
N THR A 83 7.10 1.27 12.47
CA THR A 83 7.68 1.68 11.18
C THR A 83 7.58 0.54 10.18
N VAL A 84 7.24 0.89 8.94
CA VAL A 84 7.23 -0.01 7.78
C VAL A 84 7.99 0.63 6.61
N GLU A 85 8.34 -0.18 5.62
CA GLU A 85 8.97 0.28 4.38
C GLU A 85 7.97 0.27 3.23
N ILE A 86 7.49 1.44 2.80
CA ILE A 86 6.62 1.54 1.62
C ILE A 86 7.49 1.56 0.37
N ALA A 87 7.37 0.55 -0.49
CA ALA A 87 8.19 0.41 -1.69
C ALA A 87 7.39 -0.10 -2.90
N SER A 88 7.96 0.03 -4.10
CA SER A 88 7.40 -0.56 -5.33
C SER A 88 7.81 -2.00 -5.57
N ASN A 89 8.86 -2.47 -4.90
CA ASN A 89 9.28 -3.85 -4.89
C ASN A 89 9.96 -4.18 -3.56
N GLN A 90 9.84 -5.42 -3.08
CA GLN A 90 10.56 -5.89 -1.89
C GLN A 90 12.08 -5.70 -2.04
N GLY A 91 12.61 -5.85 -3.25
CA GLY A 91 14.01 -5.67 -3.60
C GLY A 91 14.57 -4.29 -3.26
N GLU A 92 13.70 -3.27 -3.18
CA GLU A 92 14.03 -1.88 -2.88
C GLU A 92 13.91 -1.56 -1.38
N THR A 93 13.76 -2.60 -0.54
CA THR A 93 13.64 -2.51 0.92
C THR A 93 14.87 -3.09 1.61
N SER A 94 14.99 -2.89 2.92
CA SER A 94 16.04 -3.55 3.71
C SER A 94 15.85 -5.06 3.84
N LEU A 95 14.67 -5.59 3.49
CA LEU A 95 14.32 -7.01 3.64
C LEU A 95 14.94 -7.92 2.57
N SER A 96 15.51 -7.32 1.51
CA SER A 96 16.08 -8.05 0.38
C SER A 96 17.49 -7.56 0.04
N PHE A 97 18.32 -8.45 -0.48
CA PHE A 97 19.68 -8.14 -0.98
C PHE A 97 20.56 -7.34 0.01
N GLY A 98 20.33 -7.49 1.31
CA GLY A 98 21.03 -6.70 2.34
C GLY A 98 20.77 -5.19 2.26
N GLY A 99 19.67 -4.76 1.65
CA GLY A 99 19.33 -3.35 1.45
C GLY A 99 20.11 -2.66 0.35
N GLN A 100 20.83 -3.40 -0.51
CA GLN A 100 21.69 -2.82 -1.55
C GLN A 100 20.96 -1.87 -2.52
N PHE A 101 19.67 -2.14 -2.81
CA PHE A 101 18.86 -1.34 -3.73
C PHE A 101 17.87 -0.42 -3.00
N ALA A 102 17.96 -0.33 -1.68
CA ALA A 102 17.12 0.56 -0.91
C ALA A 102 17.64 2.00 -0.99
N SER A 103 16.72 2.95 -1.08
CA SER A 103 16.99 4.39 -1.05
C SER A 103 15.99 5.10 -0.12
N ASP A 104 16.06 6.41 0.06
CA ASP A 104 15.01 7.12 0.82
C ASP A 104 13.64 7.09 0.11
N TRP A 105 13.62 6.78 -1.19
CA TRP A 105 12.43 6.79 -2.01
C TRP A 105 11.91 5.37 -2.29
N PRO A 106 10.59 5.21 -2.50
CA PRO A 106 9.97 3.90 -2.62
C PRO A 106 10.43 3.01 -3.78
N ASP A 107 11.05 3.55 -4.83
CA ASP A 107 11.48 2.79 -6.03
C ASP A 107 13.01 2.63 -6.15
N GLY A 108 13.74 2.78 -5.04
CA GLY A 108 15.19 2.63 -5.01
C GLY A 108 15.99 3.76 -5.69
N HIS A 109 15.33 4.75 -6.31
CA HIS A 109 15.99 5.90 -6.93
C HIS A 109 16.11 7.10 -5.97
N THR A 110 16.75 8.17 -6.42
CA THR A 110 16.88 9.41 -5.62
C THR A 110 16.26 10.58 -6.36
N TYR A 111 15.45 11.36 -5.64
CA TYR A 111 14.81 12.57 -6.15
C TYR A 111 15.08 13.75 -5.20
N PRO A 112 14.94 15.00 -5.67
CA PRO A 112 15.02 16.19 -4.82
C PRO A 112 13.95 16.19 -3.72
N GLU A 113 14.22 16.78 -2.56
CA GLU A 113 13.22 16.86 -1.49
C GLU A 113 11.97 17.68 -1.88
N ASP A 114 12.15 18.67 -2.75
CA ASP A 114 11.06 19.48 -3.32
C ASP A 114 10.46 18.86 -4.60
N TYR A 115 10.54 17.53 -4.76
CA TYR A 115 10.10 16.85 -5.97
C TYR A 115 8.65 17.20 -6.31
N ASN A 116 8.48 17.81 -7.48
CA ASN A 116 7.20 18.34 -7.91
C ASN A 116 7.01 18.10 -9.40
N VAL A 117 5.95 17.39 -9.75
CA VAL A 117 5.52 17.19 -11.13
C VAL A 117 4.10 17.75 -11.25
N PRO A 118 3.88 18.85 -12.00
CA PRO A 118 2.58 19.53 -12.06
C PRO A 118 1.41 18.63 -12.45
N THR A 119 1.67 17.62 -13.27
CA THR A 119 0.66 16.65 -13.71
C THR A 119 0.51 15.53 -12.68
N CYS A 120 1.54 14.70 -12.51
CA CYS A 120 1.56 13.55 -11.61
C CYS A 120 2.97 12.95 -11.54
N ILE A 121 3.42 12.61 -10.34
CA ILE A 121 4.60 11.78 -10.10
C ILE A 121 4.22 10.32 -10.40
N THR A 122 4.73 9.80 -11.51
CA THR A 122 4.54 8.40 -11.95
C THR A 122 5.73 7.49 -11.65
N SER A 123 6.85 8.03 -11.18
CA SER A 123 7.99 7.30 -10.60
C SER A 123 8.44 8.18 -9.43
N PRO A 124 8.35 7.72 -8.18
CA PRO A 124 8.15 6.34 -7.69
C PRO A 124 6.68 5.85 -7.57
N ASN A 125 5.83 6.10 -8.58
CA ASN A 125 4.42 5.64 -8.61
C ASN A 125 3.57 6.06 -7.39
N MET A 126 3.87 7.19 -6.77
CA MET A 126 3.09 7.74 -5.64
C MET A 126 1.84 8.50 -6.06
N HIS A 127 1.65 8.73 -7.36
CA HIS A 127 0.45 9.34 -7.96
C HIS A 127 -0.04 10.63 -7.29
N THR A 128 0.90 11.50 -6.98
CA THR A 128 0.70 12.83 -6.40
C THR A 128 1.52 13.85 -7.19
N GLN A 129 1.21 15.14 -7.10
CA GLN A 129 2.05 16.18 -7.70
C GLN A 129 3.30 16.47 -6.86
N ASN A 130 3.17 16.42 -5.53
CA ASN A 130 4.21 16.67 -4.54
C ASN A 130 3.74 16.14 -3.16
N GLU A 131 4.55 16.28 -2.11
CA GLU A 131 4.29 15.74 -0.78
C GLU A 131 2.95 16.18 -0.20
N THR A 132 2.69 17.49 -0.21
CA THR A 132 1.46 18.08 0.36
C THR A 132 0.18 17.67 -0.38
N ARG A 133 0.32 17.07 -1.56
CA ARG A 133 -0.80 16.55 -2.36
C ARG A 133 -0.99 15.04 -2.22
N ALA A 134 -0.07 14.33 -1.55
CA ALA A 134 -0.22 12.90 -1.31
C ALA A 134 -1.44 12.66 -0.39
N ALA A 135 -2.21 11.62 -0.72
CA ALA A 135 -3.54 11.42 -0.15
C ALA A 135 -3.54 11.03 1.33
N GLY A 136 -2.43 10.49 1.80
CA GLY A 136 -2.35 9.78 3.07
C GLY A 136 -2.68 8.30 2.92
N THR A 137 -2.23 7.55 3.90
CA THR A 137 -2.39 6.09 3.99
C THR A 137 -2.86 5.72 5.38
N ALA A 138 -3.44 4.55 5.53
CA ALA A 138 -4.03 4.10 6.78
C ALA A 138 -3.67 2.65 7.07
N PHE A 139 -3.57 2.34 8.35
CA PHE A 139 -3.62 0.96 8.83
C PHE A 139 -4.93 0.73 9.57
N ALA A 140 -5.54 -0.42 9.27
CA ALA A 140 -6.72 -0.92 9.93
C ALA A 140 -6.43 -2.28 10.56
N ILE A 141 -7.20 -2.63 11.59
CA ILE A 141 -7.01 -3.83 12.40
C ILE A 141 -8.33 -4.58 12.57
N ALA A 142 -8.26 -5.91 12.49
CA ALA A 142 -9.32 -6.83 12.84
C ALA A 142 -8.83 -7.79 13.93
N TYR A 143 -9.57 -7.86 15.05
CA TYR A 143 -9.22 -8.67 16.23
C TYR A 143 -9.56 -10.16 16.03
N THR A 144 -8.98 -10.75 14.99
CA THR A 144 -9.03 -12.17 14.67
C THR A 144 -7.66 -12.66 14.25
N SER A 145 -7.34 -13.92 14.52
CA SER A 145 -6.09 -14.55 14.10
C SER A 145 -6.22 -15.28 12.75
N ASP A 146 -7.44 -15.41 12.21
CA ASP A 146 -7.70 -16.05 10.93
C ASP A 146 -8.07 -15.00 9.89
N ILE A 147 -7.23 -14.85 8.87
CA ILE A 147 -7.44 -13.90 7.77
C ILE A 147 -8.77 -14.12 7.04
N LYS A 148 -9.31 -15.34 7.03
CA LYS A 148 -10.60 -15.66 6.39
C LYS A 148 -11.79 -15.07 7.16
N GLN A 149 -11.59 -14.68 8.42
CA GLN A 149 -12.61 -14.04 9.25
C GLN A 149 -12.55 -12.51 9.16
N VAL A 150 -11.61 -11.94 8.41
CA VAL A 150 -11.51 -10.49 8.21
C VAL A 150 -12.57 -10.04 7.21
N THR A 151 -13.43 -9.13 7.65
CA THR A 151 -14.53 -8.57 6.86
C THR A 151 -14.47 -7.05 6.88
N PRO A 152 -15.14 -6.35 5.94
CA PRO A 152 -15.21 -4.89 5.98
C PRO A 152 -15.77 -4.34 7.30
N ASP A 153 -16.67 -5.07 7.95
CA ASP A 153 -17.36 -4.60 9.16
C ASP A 153 -16.52 -4.76 10.44
N ASN A 154 -15.54 -5.66 10.45
CA ASN A 154 -14.67 -5.88 11.61
C ASN A 154 -13.26 -5.27 11.46
N LEU A 155 -12.99 -4.60 10.35
CA LEU A 155 -11.73 -3.95 10.05
C LEU A 155 -11.82 -2.45 10.40
N ALA A 156 -11.19 -2.04 11.50
CA ALA A 156 -11.26 -0.67 11.99
C ALA A 156 -9.94 0.08 11.72
N VAL A 157 -10.01 1.24 11.08
CA VAL A 157 -8.84 2.14 10.93
C VAL A 157 -8.42 2.65 12.31
N PHE A 158 -7.18 2.36 12.72
CA PHE A 158 -6.66 2.78 14.01
C PHE A 158 -5.57 3.85 13.90
N THR A 159 -4.93 3.98 12.74
CA THR A 159 -3.90 4.99 12.50
C THR A 159 -3.87 5.43 11.04
N VAL A 160 -3.48 6.69 10.84
CA VAL A 160 -3.34 7.33 9.54
C VAL A 160 -2.04 8.11 9.50
N ARG A 161 -1.44 8.19 8.33
CA ARG A 161 -0.31 9.10 8.08
C ARG A 161 -0.64 9.99 6.90
N TYR A 162 -0.72 11.29 7.15
CA TYR A 162 -0.95 12.28 6.10
C TYR A 162 0.27 12.38 5.17
N HIS A 163 0.02 12.88 3.96
CA HIS A 163 1.07 13.11 2.95
C HIS A 163 1.91 11.87 2.61
N THR A 164 1.30 10.69 2.68
CA THR A 164 1.91 9.42 2.26
C THR A 164 1.14 8.81 1.08
N PRO A 165 1.77 7.92 0.29
CA PRO A 165 3.20 7.58 0.31
C PRO A 165 4.09 8.75 -0.16
N TRP A 166 5.30 8.85 0.42
CA TRP A 166 6.32 9.86 0.05
C TRP A 166 7.74 9.30 0.18
N LYS A 167 8.18 8.97 1.39
CA LYS A 167 9.45 8.29 1.66
C LYS A 167 9.21 6.81 1.95
N ARG A 168 10.24 5.98 1.72
CA ARG A 168 10.16 4.52 1.95
C ARG A 168 9.91 4.22 3.41
N VAL A 169 10.80 4.67 4.30
CA VAL A 169 10.68 4.43 5.73
C VAL A 169 9.61 5.35 6.31
N THR A 170 8.47 4.79 6.72
CA THR A 170 7.32 5.55 7.21
C THR A 170 6.84 5.01 8.55
N SER A 171 6.65 5.91 9.52
CA SER A 171 6.15 5.58 10.85
C SER A 171 4.69 5.99 11.04
N TYR A 172 3.97 5.20 11.82
CA TYR A 172 2.55 5.37 12.15
C TYR A 172 2.37 5.30 13.66
N ASP A 173 1.49 6.14 14.19
CA ASP A 173 1.27 6.25 15.64
C ASP A 173 0.18 5.28 16.09
N VAL A 174 0.39 4.58 17.19
CA VAL A 174 -0.53 3.60 17.76
C VAL A 174 -1.32 4.26 18.89
N PRO A 175 -2.67 4.23 18.86
CA PRO A 175 -3.46 4.75 19.97
C PRO A 175 -3.14 4.05 21.28
N ALA A 176 -2.97 4.80 22.37
CA ALA A 176 -2.68 4.25 23.70
C ALA A 176 -3.80 3.34 24.25
N GLY A 177 -5.02 3.49 23.74
CA GLY A 177 -6.20 2.71 24.16
C GLY A 177 -6.47 1.46 23.33
N MET A 178 -5.50 0.97 22.54
CA MET A 178 -5.67 -0.25 21.75
C MET A 178 -5.84 -1.47 22.67
N PRO A 179 -6.91 -2.27 22.52
CA PRO A 179 -7.04 -3.52 23.26
C PRO A 179 -6.01 -4.57 22.81
N ALA A 180 -5.82 -5.59 23.64
CA ALA A 180 -4.91 -6.69 23.32
C ALA A 180 -5.49 -7.57 22.19
N CYS A 181 -4.61 -8.05 21.33
CA CYS A 181 -4.93 -9.09 20.34
C CYS A 181 -5.22 -10.44 21.01
N PRO A 182 -5.99 -11.34 20.35
CA PRO A 182 -6.10 -12.73 20.78
C PRO A 182 -4.73 -13.42 20.70
N SER A 183 -4.61 -14.62 21.29
CA SER A 183 -3.32 -15.32 21.43
C SER A 183 -2.62 -15.65 20.11
N GLY A 184 -3.36 -15.75 18.99
CA GLY A 184 -2.80 -15.95 17.66
C GLY A 184 -2.48 -14.65 16.90
N GLY A 185 -2.55 -13.49 17.57
CA GLY A 185 -2.39 -12.18 16.96
C GLY A 185 -3.65 -11.66 16.27
N CYS A 186 -3.58 -10.42 15.79
CA CYS A 186 -4.61 -9.78 14.97
C CYS A 186 -4.17 -9.71 13.51
N ILE A 187 -5.12 -9.50 12.59
CA ILE A 187 -4.81 -9.15 11.21
C ILE A 187 -4.90 -7.64 11.02
N CYS A 188 -3.84 -7.05 10.47
CA CYS A 188 -3.83 -5.67 10.01
C CYS A 188 -3.91 -5.59 8.48
N ALA A 189 -4.48 -4.52 7.98
CA ALA A 189 -4.52 -4.20 6.55
C ALA A 189 -4.07 -2.76 6.34
N TRP A 190 -3.28 -2.54 5.30
CA TRP A 190 -2.90 -1.20 4.86
C TRP A 190 -3.75 -0.78 3.67
N GLY A 191 -4.22 0.46 3.71
CA GLY A 191 -5.05 1.04 2.68
C GLY A 191 -4.48 2.34 2.16
N TRP A 192 -4.52 2.48 0.84
CA TRP A 192 -4.17 3.71 0.15
C TRP A 192 -5.07 3.92 -1.06
N VAL A 193 -5.63 5.12 -1.16
CA VAL A 193 -6.34 5.57 -2.36
C VAL A 193 -5.72 6.90 -2.77
N ARG A 194 -5.17 6.95 -3.98
CA ARG A 194 -4.57 8.18 -4.50
C ARG A 194 -5.58 9.32 -4.51
N ARG A 195 -5.09 10.55 -4.41
CA ARG A 195 -5.95 11.73 -4.50
C ARG A 195 -6.51 11.83 -5.92
N ARG A 196 -7.81 12.06 -6.01
CA ARG A 196 -8.47 12.35 -7.28
C ARG A 196 -8.05 13.73 -7.80
N PRO A 197 -7.68 13.86 -9.09
CA PRO A 197 -7.55 15.18 -9.71
C PRO A 197 -8.87 15.94 -9.60
N SER A 198 -8.84 17.23 -9.30
CA SER A 198 -10.05 18.05 -9.12
C SER A 198 -10.95 18.10 -10.35
N SER A 199 -10.45 17.68 -11.52
CA SER A 199 -11.18 17.64 -12.80
C SER A 199 -11.94 16.33 -13.05
N THR A 200 -11.84 15.32 -12.17
CA THR A 200 -12.46 14.01 -12.41
C THR A 200 -13.81 13.88 -11.67
N PRO A 201 -14.94 13.58 -12.35
CA PRO A 201 -16.30 13.67 -11.79
C PRO A 201 -16.68 12.50 -10.85
N PRO A 202 -17.39 12.73 -9.73
CA PRO A 202 -17.49 11.89 -8.53
C PRO A 202 -17.72 10.36 -8.66
N ASN A 203 -18.14 9.82 -9.82
CA ASN A 203 -18.62 8.45 -9.98
C ASN A 203 -17.70 7.54 -10.82
N LEU A 204 -16.38 7.59 -10.61
CA LEU A 204 -15.42 6.59 -11.11
C LEU A 204 -14.53 6.17 -9.96
#